data_AF-A0A6B1D180-F1
#
_entry.id   AF-A0A6B1D180-F1
#
_cell.length_a   1.000
_cell.length_b   1.000
_cell.length_c   1.000
_cell.angle_alpha   90.00
_cell.angle_beta   90.00
_cell.angle_gamma   90.00
#
_symmetry.space_group_name_H-M   'P 1'
#
loop_
_entity.id
_entity.type
_entity.pdbx_description
1 polymer ?
#
loop_
_entity_poly.entity_id
_entity_poly.type
_entity_poly.pdbx_seq_one_letter_code
_entity_poly.pdbx_strand_id
1 'polypeptide(L)'
;MACGKTQKQKESGPLLLLLALFADMVATAELFRTVRWANGLFCPRCGGVDIVRYCRYQGHIRRYTCKGCRQTFNDKTGTILHYLHVRMGDWMLAIWMFLCGPPNGISINYIATSIGNAYGAVY
;
A
#
# COMPACT_ATOMS: atom_id res chain seq x y z
N MET A 1 9.10 -51.47 2.92
CA MET A 1 8.07 -50.70 2.18
C MET A 1 7.55 -49.61 3.11
N ALA A 2 8.10 -48.40 3.04
CA ALA A 2 7.68 -47.28 3.87
C ALA A 2 6.73 -46.38 3.07
N CYS A 3 5.49 -46.28 3.54
CA CYS A 3 4.44 -45.44 2.99
C CYS A 3 4.78 -43.97 3.28
N GLY A 4 5.22 -43.24 2.25
CA GLY A 4 5.47 -41.81 2.32
C GLY A 4 4.16 -41.07 2.53
N LYS A 5 4.03 -40.39 3.67
CA LYS A 5 2.90 -39.52 3.97
C LYS A 5 2.95 -38.32 3.03
N THR A 6 1.98 -38.22 2.13
CA THR A 6 1.75 -37.06 1.26
C THR A 6 1.44 -35.85 2.14
N GLN A 7 2.35 -34.88 2.20
CA GLN A 7 2.10 -33.61 2.87
C GLN A 7 1.08 -32.83 2.04
N LYS A 8 -0.15 -32.71 2.55
CA LYS A 8 -1.19 -31.82 2.01
C LYS A 8 -0.70 -30.38 2.13
N GLN A 9 -0.35 -29.77 1.01
CA GLN A 9 -0.12 -28.33 0.93
C GLN A 9 -1.42 -27.61 1.31
N LYS A 10 -1.37 -26.81 2.38
CA LYS A 10 -2.49 -25.98 2.84
C LYS A 10 -2.57 -24.78 1.92
N GLU A 11 -3.31 -24.91 0.83
CA GLU A 11 -3.61 -23.81 -0.07
C GLU A 11 -4.43 -22.74 0.69
N SER A 12 -3.75 -21.72 1.17
CA SER A 12 -4.37 -20.52 1.72
C SER A 12 -5.08 -19.77 0.60
N GLY A 13 -6.41 -19.61 0.69
CA GLY A 13 -7.20 -18.89 -0.31
C GLY A 13 -6.70 -17.46 -0.59
N PRO A 14 -7.07 -16.87 -1.74
CA PRO A 14 -6.51 -15.60 -2.23
C PRO A 14 -6.69 -14.43 -1.25
N LEU A 15 -7.74 -14.47 -0.44
CA LEU A 15 -8.06 -13.48 0.59
C LEU A 15 -7.02 -13.47 1.74
N LEU A 16 -6.55 -14.65 2.15
CA LEU A 16 -5.55 -14.77 3.22
C LEU A 16 -4.18 -14.26 2.76
N LEU A 17 -3.86 -14.48 1.48
CA LEU A 17 -2.63 -13.99 0.86
C LEU A 17 -2.62 -12.45 0.76
N LEU A 18 -3.75 -11.85 0.39
CA LEU A 18 -3.94 -10.39 0.34
C LEU A 18 -3.81 -9.74 1.71
N LEU A 19 -4.42 -10.34 2.74
CA LEU A 19 -4.28 -9.89 4.12
C LEU A 19 -2.83 -9.97 4.60
N ALA A 20 -2.12 -11.06 4.30
CA ALA A 20 -0.70 -11.20 4.64
C ALA A 20 0.18 -10.16 3.92
N LEU A 21 -0.14 -9.84 2.66
CA LEU A 21 0.57 -8.83 1.88
C LEU A 21 0.37 -7.42 2.45
N PHE A 22 -0.86 -7.08 2.87
CA PHE A 22 -1.15 -5.78 3.49
C PHE A 22 -0.61 -5.66 4.92
N ALA A 23 -0.34 -6.77 5.61
CA ALA A 23 0.32 -6.76 6.90
C ALA A 23 1.81 -6.36 6.80
N ASP A 24 2.48 -6.69 5.69
CA ASP A 24 3.87 -6.29 5.44
C ASP A 24 3.95 -4.90 4.78
N MET A 25 4.52 -3.95 5.52
CA MET A 25 4.69 -2.56 5.05
C MET A 25 5.63 -2.44 3.84
N VAL A 26 6.62 -3.32 3.70
CA VAL A 26 7.57 -3.28 2.59
C VAL A 26 6.91 -3.81 1.32
N ALA A 27 6.28 -4.98 1.40
CA ALA A 27 5.55 -5.57 0.28
C ALA A 27 4.42 -4.66 -0.19
N THR A 28 3.67 -4.08 0.75
CA THR A 28 2.62 -3.10 0.46
C THR A 28 3.19 -1.88 -0.27
N ALA A 29 4.30 -1.31 0.21
CA ALA A 29 4.90 -0.15 -0.43
C ALA A 29 5.44 -0.46 -1.83
N GLU A 30 5.92 -1.68 -2.08
CA GLU A 30 6.33 -2.11 -3.41
C GLU A 30 5.14 -2.28 -4.35
N LEU A 31 4.07 -2.94 -3.90
CA LEU A 31 2.81 -3.05 -4.67
C LEU A 31 2.21 -1.68 -4.98
N PHE A 32 2.21 -0.77 -4.01
CA PHE A 32 1.72 0.59 -4.21
C PHE A 32 2.51 1.32 -5.30
N ARG A 33 3.84 1.14 -5.35
CA ARG A 33 4.68 1.71 -6.40
C ARG A 33 4.41 1.11 -7.76
N THR A 34 4.25 -0.22 -7.86
CA THR A 34 3.99 -0.87 -9.15
C THR A 34 2.68 -0.39 -9.74
N VAL A 35 1.65 -0.20 -8.90
CA VAL A 35 0.37 0.36 -9.33
C VAL A 35 0.51 1.84 -9.69
N ARG A 36 1.13 2.65 -8.83
CA ARG A 36 1.21 4.11 -9.01
C ARG A 36 2.05 4.53 -10.21
N TRP A 37 3.10 3.77 -10.50
CA TRP A 37 4.07 4.06 -11.55
C TRP A 37 4.02 3.05 -12.70
N ALA A 38 2.88 2.39 -12.90
CA ALA A 38 2.69 1.44 -14.02
C ALA A 38 3.00 2.08 -15.38
N ASN A 39 2.68 3.37 -15.54
CA ASN A 39 2.91 4.14 -16.76
C ASN A 39 4.28 4.87 -16.77
N GLY A 40 5.18 4.53 -15.86
CA GLY A 40 6.49 5.17 -15.71
C GLY A 40 6.52 6.22 -14.60
N LEU A 41 7.74 6.53 -14.15
CA LEU A 41 8.00 7.46 -13.06
C LEU A 41 8.05 8.90 -13.61
N PHE A 42 7.16 9.76 -13.13
CA PHE A 42 7.08 11.18 -13.53
C PHE A 42 6.95 12.09 -12.31
N CYS A 43 7.39 13.34 -12.41
CA CYS A 43 7.24 14.30 -11.33
C CYS A 43 5.77 14.77 -11.26
N PRO A 44 5.07 14.60 -10.13
CA PRO A 44 3.67 15.04 -10.00
C PRO A 44 3.48 16.55 -10.04
N ARG A 45 4.57 17.34 -9.95
CA ARG A 45 4.53 18.81 -9.94
C ARG A 45 4.76 19.44 -11.31
N CYS A 46 5.72 18.91 -12.07
CA CYS A 46 6.13 19.48 -13.36
C CYS A 46 6.00 18.51 -14.55
N GLY A 47 5.62 17.25 -14.33
CA GLY A 47 5.51 16.24 -15.38
C GLY A 47 6.84 15.70 -15.92
N GLY A 48 7.98 16.23 -15.48
CA GLY A 48 9.29 15.80 -15.96
C GLY A 48 9.63 14.34 -15.62
N VAL A 49 10.37 13.66 -16.50
CA VAL A 49 10.82 12.27 -16.35
C VAL A 49 12.24 12.15 -15.77
N ASP A 50 13.00 13.25 -15.75
CA ASP A 50 14.37 13.28 -15.20
C ASP A 50 14.36 13.25 -13.67
N ILE A 51 14.37 12.04 -13.13
CA ILE A 51 14.17 11.78 -11.70
C ILE A 51 15.31 10.95 -11.13
N VAL A 52 15.94 11.48 -10.09
CA VAL A 52 16.96 10.79 -9.30
C VAL A 52 16.29 10.06 -8.15
N ARG A 53 16.60 8.77 -8.01
CA ARG A 53 16.10 7.91 -6.94
C ARG A 53 17.08 7.95 -5.77
N TYR A 54 16.61 8.29 -4.58
CA TYR A 54 17.41 8.26 -3.35
C TYR A 54 17.08 7.02 -2.50
N CYS A 55 17.84 6.82 -1.43
CA CYS A 55 17.65 5.75 -0.47
C CYS A 55 16.24 5.74 0.17
N ARG A 56 15.87 4.59 0.73
CA ARG A 56 14.59 4.38 1.40
C ARG A 56 14.51 5.26 2.66
N TYR A 57 13.49 6.09 2.76
CA TYR A 57 13.10 6.82 3.97
C TYR A 57 12.19 5.93 4.83
N GLN A 58 12.44 5.89 6.14
CA GLN A 58 11.71 5.02 7.10
C GLN A 58 11.68 3.52 6.69
N GLY A 59 12.68 3.04 5.95
CA GLY A 59 12.81 1.65 5.53
C GLY A 59 11.88 1.19 4.39
N HIS A 60 10.75 1.86 4.17
CA HIS A 60 9.72 1.42 3.22
C HIS A 60 9.25 2.49 2.22
N ILE A 61 9.53 3.79 2.41
CA ILE A 61 9.12 4.87 1.49
C ILE A 61 10.32 5.27 0.61
N ARG A 62 10.16 5.40 -0.70
CA ARG A 62 11.24 5.92 -1.57
C ARG A 62 11.08 7.41 -1.75
N ARG A 63 12.22 8.11 -1.72
CA ARG A 63 12.31 9.54 -2.03
C ARG A 63 12.90 9.72 -3.41
N TYR A 64 12.32 10.65 -4.15
CA TYR A 64 12.69 11.00 -5.51
C TYR A 64 12.99 12.49 -5.57
N THR A 65 13.95 12.87 -6.39
CA THR A 65 14.23 14.28 -6.69
C THR A 65 14.13 14.48 -8.18
N CYS A 66 13.28 15.40 -8.60
CA CYS A 66 13.19 15.78 -9.99
C CYS A 66 14.32 16.77 -10.32
N LYS A 67 15.08 16.53 -11.39
CA LYS A 67 16.13 17.47 -11.85
C LYS A 67 15.55 18.73 -12.50
N GLY A 68 14.38 18.64 -13.13
CA GLY A 68 13.72 19.75 -13.80
C GLY A 68 13.25 20.84 -12.82
N CYS A 69 12.47 20.47 -11.79
CA CYS A 69 11.98 21.42 -10.80
C CYS A 69 12.84 21.48 -9.51
N ARG A 70 13.85 20.62 -9.38
CA ARG A 70 14.72 20.46 -8.19
C ARG A 70 13.99 20.17 -6.88
N GLN A 71 12.71 19.80 -6.96
CA GLN A 71 11.89 19.46 -5.80
C GLN A 71 11.98 17.97 -5.49
N THR A 72 11.93 17.65 -4.20
CA THR A 72 11.84 16.27 -3.72
C THR A 72 10.39 15.85 -3.54
N PHE A 73 10.07 14.60 -3.88
CA PHE A 73 8.76 14.00 -3.66
C PHE A 73 8.91 12.53 -3.24
N ASN A 74 7.86 11.97 -2.63
CA ASN A 74 7.81 10.58 -2.17
C ASN A 74 6.72 9.80 -2.92
N ASP A 75 6.65 8.49 -2.69
CA ASP A 75 5.60 7.63 -3.23
C ASP A 75 4.17 8.16 -2.88
N LYS A 76 3.99 8.77 -1.70
CA LYS A 76 2.70 9.33 -1.25
C LYS A 76 2.35 10.69 -1.86
N THR A 77 3.30 11.40 -2.47
CA THR A 77 3.10 12.79 -2.89
C THR A 77 2.03 12.91 -3.98
N GLY A 78 1.05 13.79 -3.75
CA GLY A 78 -0.08 13.98 -4.68
C GLY A 78 -1.13 12.87 -4.63
N THR A 79 -1.14 12.05 -3.57
CA THR A 79 -2.19 11.06 -3.31
C THR A 79 -2.94 11.40 -2.03
N ILE A 80 -4.10 10.78 -1.82
CA ILE A 80 -4.90 10.92 -0.59
C ILE A 80 -4.05 10.53 0.64
N LEU A 81 -3.10 9.61 0.48
CA LEU A 81 -2.16 9.17 1.51
C LEU A 81 -1.13 10.21 1.94
N HIS A 82 -1.00 11.34 1.23
CA HIS A 82 0.04 12.33 1.50
C HIS A 82 -0.04 12.93 2.90
N TYR A 83 -1.27 13.20 3.37
CA TYR A 83 -1.55 13.81 4.68
C TYR A 83 -2.05 12.80 5.71
N LEU A 84 -2.33 11.57 5.30
CA LEU A 84 -2.80 10.52 6.20
C LEU A 84 -1.63 9.94 6.99
N HIS A 85 -1.69 10.09 8.32
CA HIS A 85 -0.81 9.44 9.30
C HIS A 85 -1.18 7.96 9.52
N VAL A 86 -1.62 7.28 8.46
CA VAL A 86 -2.03 5.88 8.47
C VAL A 86 -0.97 5.03 7.78
N ARG A 87 -0.75 3.80 8.25
CA ARG A 87 0.14 2.85 7.57
C ARG A 87 -0.45 2.55 6.18
N MET A 88 0.40 2.44 5.17
CA MET A 88 -0.08 2.17 3.80
C MET A 88 -0.92 0.88 3.73
N GLY A 89 -0.53 -0.16 4.48
CA GLY A 89 -1.22 -1.45 4.53
C GLY A 89 -2.66 -1.32 5.05
N ASP A 90 -2.82 -0.64 6.18
CA ASP A 90 -4.11 -0.36 6.79
C ASP A 90 -5.06 0.36 5.84
N TRP A 91 -4.56 1.34 5.08
CA TRP A 91 -5.37 2.07 4.10
C TRP A 91 -5.74 1.24 2.86
N MET A 92 -4.81 0.42 2.37
CA MET A 92 -5.11 -0.51 1.26
C MET A 92 -6.14 -1.56 1.66
N LEU A 93 -6.06 -2.05 2.90
CA LEU A 93 -7.06 -2.96 3.47
C LEU A 93 -8.43 -2.27 3.60
N ALA A 94 -8.46 -1.01 4.06
CA ALA A 94 -9.69 -0.22 4.17
C ALA A 94 -10.40 -0.08 2.81
N ILE A 95 -9.65 0.24 1.76
CA ILE A 95 -10.17 0.36 0.39
C ILE A 95 -10.64 -0.98 -0.14
N TRP A 96 -9.87 -2.04 0.09
CA TRP A 96 -10.26 -3.38 -0.32
C TRP A 96 -11.57 -3.81 0.33
N MET A 97 -11.72 -3.60 1.65
CA MET A 97 -12.96 -3.88 2.36
C MET A 97 -14.12 -3.04 1.82
N PHE A 98 -13.88 -1.77 1.52
CA PHE A 98 -14.91 -0.89 0.95
C PHE A 98 -15.36 -1.33 -0.45
N LEU A 99 -14.42 -1.74 -1.32
CA LEU A 99 -14.70 -2.12 -2.71
C LEU A 99 -15.24 -3.56 -2.87
N CYS A 100 -14.67 -4.51 -2.12
CA CYS A 100 -15.03 -5.94 -2.19
C CYS A 100 -15.93 -6.38 -1.03
N GLY A 101 -16.50 -5.43 -0.31
CA GLY A 101 -17.43 -5.69 0.78
C GLY A 101 -18.75 -6.33 0.33
N PRO A 102 -19.58 -6.75 1.29
CA PRO A 102 -20.90 -7.30 1.00
C PRO A 102 -21.78 -6.25 0.28
N PRO A 103 -22.75 -6.70 -0.53
CA PRO A 103 -23.53 -5.85 -1.45
C PRO A 103 -24.41 -4.80 -0.74
N ASN A 104 -24.65 -4.97 0.55
CA ASN A 104 -25.38 -4.03 1.41
C ASN A 104 -24.47 -2.91 1.99
N GLY A 105 -23.19 -2.89 1.62
CA GLY A 105 -22.21 -1.91 2.07
C GLY A 105 -21.64 -2.20 3.45
N ILE A 106 -20.52 -1.55 3.75
CA ILE A 106 -19.85 -1.63 5.05
C ILE A 106 -19.87 -0.27 5.72
N SER A 107 -20.19 -0.23 7.01
CA SER A 107 -20.12 1.01 7.78
C SER A 107 -18.65 1.44 7.98
N ILE A 108 -18.39 2.75 7.87
CA ILE A 108 -17.06 3.31 8.10
C ILE A 108 -16.56 3.00 9.53
N ASN A 109 -17.47 3.00 10.51
CA ASN A 109 -17.18 2.62 11.89
C ASN A 109 -16.63 1.19 12.00
N TYR A 110 -17.22 0.24 11.27
CA TYR A 110 -16.78 -1.14 11.30
C TYR A 110 -15.35 -1.29 10.75
N ILE A 111 -15.03 -0.58 9.66
CA ILE A 111 -13.69 -0.57 9.07
C ILE A 111 -12.68 0.04 10.04
N ALA A 112 -13.02 1.18 10.67
CA ALA A 112 -12.16 1.85 11.64
C ALA A 112 -11.82 0.96 12.85
N THR A 113 -12.83 0.29 13.42
CA THR A 113 -12.63 -0.69 14.50
C THR A 113 -11.77 -1.88 14.04
N SER A 114 -11.99 -2.39 12.83
CA SER A 114 -11.27 -3.54 12.29
C SER A 114 -9.78 -3.27 12.04
N ILE A 115 -9.44 -2.03 11.68
CA ILE A 115 -8.06 -1.57 11.47
C ILE A 115 -7.38 -1.23 12.81
N GLY A 116 -8.14 -1.11 13.90
CA GLY A 116 -7.61 -0.69 15.20
C GLY A 116 -7.26 0.80 15.26
N ASN A 117 -7.66 1.59 14.26
CA ASN A 117 -7.48 3.04 14.25
C ASN A 117 -8.77 3.70 14.71
N ALA A 118 -8.88 3.95 16.01
CA ALA A 118 -9.91 4.81 16.57
C ALA A 118 -9.63 6.25 16.14
N TYR A 119 -10.31 6.76 15.10
CA TYR A 119 -10.61 8.19 14.84
C TYR A 119 -9.57 9.28 15.18
N GLY A 120 -8.29 8.96 15.31
CA GLY A 120 -7.21 9.86 15.71
C GLY A 120 -6.31 10.29 14.56
N ALA A 121 -6.73 10.02 13.31
CA ALA A 121 -6.03 10.40 12.09
C ALA A 121 -6.83 11.43 11.25
N VAL A 122 -7.91 11.97 11.81
CA VAL A 122 -8.66 13.11 11.26
C VAL A 122 -8.59 14.22 12.29
N TYR A 123 -7.41 14.80 12.46
CA TYR A 123 -7.08 16.22 12.64
C TYR A 123 -5.55 16.35 12.61
#